data_AF-A0A8S3WXV9-F1
#
_entry.id   AF-A0A8S3WXV9-F1
#
_cell.length_a   1.000
_cell.length_b   1.000
_cell.length_c   1.000
_cell.angle_alpha   90.00
_cell.angle_beta   90.00
_cell.angle_gamma   90.00
#
_symmetry.space_group_name_H-M   'P 1'
#
loop_
_entity.id
_entity.type
_entity.pdbx_description
1 polymer ?
#
loop_
_entity_poly.entity_id
_entity_poly.type
_entity_poly.pdbx_seq_one_letter_code
_entity_poly.pdbx_strand_id
1 'polypeptide(L)'
;MSLLRADTLRALKRSPHCVPPARPTPTHQGVEVASVTQERPAVGQTPIYYSYFERLPADALSDEERDHKYYLSEAARLRTAAEREQEPLARVMLYLESVLCFVLTGRVLELELDTKRAFTIYRETIEYIKSIHSMPQRFRASPHSTFSSTFSKLDILSLRVQALLYLRMFKMYNREVKEYNKIVQEYQQKPACAESVSSVSPLSPTPSPAGSAGSAGSAGSAGSGSASSGYCSLAHAVPAHAHHALLQLTKYYTFLYVAHDLWEQADALCRLRPNQDLFIAVDRKCGPLTLFSTFRHLVQYVRHAIALLKSAPRE
;
A
#
# COMPACT_ATOMS: atom_id res chain seq x y z
N MET A 1 -26.82 1.95 8.41
CA MET A 1 -26.10 2.93 7.58
C MET A 1 -27.03 4.06 7.09
N SER A 2 -27.77 4.75 7.96
CA SER A 2 -28.78 5.75 7.48
C SER A 2 -29.00 7.00 8.34
N LEU A 3 -28.21 7.26 9.39
CA LEU A 3 -28.40 8.48 10.22
C LEU A 3 -27.50 9.65 9.82
N LEU A 4 -26.34 9.40 9.19
CA LEU A 4 -25.36 10.44 8.83
C LEU A 4 -25.75 11.34 7.63
N ARG A 5 -26.82 11.00 6.91
CA ARG A 5 -27.19 11.64 5.64
C ARG A 5 -28.19 12.80 5.79
N ALA A 6 -28.93 12.84 6.90
CA ALA A 6 -29.97 13.86 7.12
C ALA A 6 -29.41 15.17 7.68
N ASP A 7 -28.45 15.09 8.60
CA ASP A 7 -27.87 16.27 9.26
C ASP A 7 -26.93 17.06 8.33
N THR A 8 -26.25 16.35 7.43
CA THR A 8 -25.38 16.95 6.41
C THR A 8 -26.16 17.76 5.36
N LEU A 9 -27.37 17.33 4.98
CA LEU A 9 -28.22 18.08 4.05
C LEU A 9 -28.85 19.33 4.67
N ARG A 10 -29.03 19.35 6.00
CA ARG A 10 -29.63 20.50 6.70
C ARG A 10 -28.63 21.64 6.89
N ALA A 11 -27.33 21.33 6.98
CA ALA A 11 -26.24 22.31 7.08
C ALA A 11 -25.98 23.08 5.77
N LEU A 12 -26.28 22.49 4.60
CA LEU A 12 -26.05 23.09 3.28
C LEU A 12 -27.10 24.12 2.84
N LYS A 13 -28.22 24.27 3.57
CA LYS A 13 -29.30 25.21 3.24
C LYS A 13 -29.20 26.57 3.92
N ARG A 14 -28.20 26.81 4.77
CA ARG A 14 -27.98 28.12 5.41
C ARG A 14 -26.76 28.79 4.80
N SER A 15 -27.00 29.58 3.76
CA SER A 15 -26.04 30.60 3.30
C SER A 15 -26.60 31.97 3.70
N PRO A 16 -25.83 32.81 4.41
CA PRO A 16 -25.91 34.23 4.23
C PRO A 16 -24.78 34.65 3.27
N HIS A 17 -25.16 35.30 2.18
CA HIS A 17 -24.26 36.02 1.29
C HIS A 17 -23.38 36.99 2.11
N CYS A 18 -22.06 36.78 2.11
CA CYS A 18 -21.11 37.73 2.65
C CYS A 18 -20.35 38.36 1.48
N VAL A 19 -20.65 39.64 1.22
CA VAL A 19 -19.96 40.50 0.25
C VAL A 19 -18.53 40.76 0.77
N PRO A 20 -17.48 40.74 -0.07
CA PRO A 20 -16.13 41.03 0.39
C PRO A 20 -16.00 42.52 0.75
N PRO A 21 -15.31 42.89 1.85
CA PRO A 21 -15.10 44.29 2.19
C PRO A 21 -14.06 44.92 1.25
N ALA A 22 -14.29 46.18 0.89
CA ALA A 22 -13.41 46.99 0.06
C ALA A 22 -12.06 47.27 0.76
N ARG A 23 -10.98 47.29 -0.03
CA ARG A 23 -9.61 47.60 0.38
C ARG A 23 -9.46 49.11 0.67
N PRO A 24 -8.88 49.53 1.80
CA PRO A 24 -8.49 50.92 2.00
C PRO A 24 -7.06 51.20 1.48
N THR A 25 -6.90 52.36 0.85
CA THR A 25 -5.63 52.98 0.43
C THR A 25 -4.81 53.47 1.64
N PRO A 26 -3.45 53.56 1.52
CA PRO A 26 -2.59 53.80 2.68
C PRO A 26 -2.50 55.29 3.00
N THR A 27 -2.59 55.63 4.29
CA THR A 27 -2.19 56.96 4.80
C THR A 27 -1.06 56.78 5.79
N HIS A 28 0.05 57.48 5.55
CA HIS A 28 1.23 57.55 6.40
C HIS A 28 0.89 58.05 7.81
N GLN A 29 1.39 57.36 8.85
CA GLN A 29 1.93 57.98 10.06
C GLN A 29 2.73 56.92 10.84
N GLY A 30 3.96 57.29 11.23
CA GLY A 30 4.94 56.39 11.80
C GLY A 30 4.77 56.16 13.29
N VAL A 31 5.12 54.95 13.73
CA VAL A 31 5.67 54.66 15.06
C VAL A 31 6.65 53.50 14.89
N GLU A 32 7.86 53.72 15.37
CA GLU A 32 9.01 52.82 15.35
C GLU A 32 8.95 51.88 16.56
N VAL A 33 8.92 50.55 16.33
CA VAL A 33 9.21 49.55 17.38
C VAL A 33 9.97 48.35 16.81
N ALA A 34 11.12 48.10 17.44
CA ALA A 34 12.12 47.05 17.35
C ALA A 34 11.85 45.76 16.55
N SER A 35 12.87 45.43 15.76
CA SER A 35 13.12 44.25 14.93
C SER A 35 13.09 42.91 15.67
N VAL A 36 12.22 42.01 15.20
CA VAL A 36 12.46 40.57 15.23
C VAL A 36 12.74 40.15 13.80
N THR A 37 13.96 39.69 13.53
CA THR A 37 14.39 39.19 12.21
C THR A 37 13.69 37.87 11.90
N GLN A 38 12.43 37.96 11.48
CA GLN A 38 11.73 36.87 10.83
C GLN A 38 12.16 36.90 9.36
N GLU A 39 12.88 35.86 8.92
CA GLU A 39 13.19 35.68 7.51
C GLU A 39 11.91 35.80 6.68
N ARG A 40 11.87 36.83 5.82
CA ARG A 40 10.77 37.05 4.88
C ARG A 40 10.67 35.82 3.96
N PRO A 41 9.50 35.17 3.84
CA PRO A 41 9.30 34.24 2.73
C PRO A 41 9.46 35.01 1.43
N ALA A 42 10.20 34.43 0.49
CA ALA A 42 10.49 35.01 -0.81
C ALA A 42 9.23 35.60 -1.45
N VAL A 43 9.31 36.87 -1.80
CA VAL A 43 8.25 37.65 -2.45
C VAL A 43 7.87 36.95 -3.77
N GLY A 44 6.61 36.49 -3.90
CA GLY A 44 5.97 36.31 -5.21
C GLY A 44 5.37 34.95 -5.57
N GLN A 45 5.45 33.91 -4.75
CA GLN A 45 4.78 32.64 -5.08
C GLN A 45 3.38 32.58 -4.44
N THR A 46 2.34 32.79 -5.24
CA THR A 46 0.96 32.47 -4.82
C THR A 46 0.87 30.98 -4.50
N PRO A 47 0.22 30.60 -3.38
CA PRO A 47 0.08 29.19 -3.02
C PRO A 47 -0.66 28.43 -4.14
N ILE A 48 -0.03 27.38 -4.66
CA ILE A 48 -0.62 26.49 -5.65
C ILE A 48 -1.54 25.53 -4.89
N TYR A 49 -2.84 25.58 -5.18
CA TYR A 49 -3.84 24.70 -4.59
C TYR A 49 -4.14 23.54 -5.52
N TYR A 50 -4.14 22.32 -4.99
CA TYR A 50 -4.53 21.12 -5.72
C TYR A 50 -5.92 20.67 -5.25
N SER A 51 -6.90 20.78 -6.14
CA SER A 51 -8.25 20.28 -5.89
C SER A 51 -8.33 18.79 -6.18
N TYR A 52 -9.02 18.05 -5.32
CA TYR A 52 -9.35 16.64 -5.57
C TYR A 52 -10.23 16.43 -6.82
N PHE A 53 -10.99 17.45 -7.19
CA PHE A 53 -11.96 17.39 -8.30
C PHE A 53 -11.36 17.84 -9.64
N GLU A 54 -10.19 18.48 -9.61
CA GLU A 54 -9.51 18.94 -10.81
C GLU A 54 -8.56 17.86 -11.32
N ARG A 55 -8.58 17.66 -12.64
CA ARG A 55 -7.74 16.67 -13.29
C ARG A 55 -6.29 17.15 -13.22
N LEU A 56 -5.39 16.35 -12.63
CA LEU A 56 -3.99 16.71 -12.55
C LEU A 56 -3.39 16.77 -13.98
N PRO A 57 -2.34 17.60 -14.21
CA PRO A 57 -1.68 17.67 -15.51
C PRO A 57 -1.24 16.29 -16.05
N ALA A 58 -0.90 15.36 -15.15
CA ALA A 58 -0.52 13.98 -15.49
C ALA A 58 -1.63 13.14 -16.12
N ASP A 59 -2.88 13.43 -15.77
CA ASP A 59 -4.06 12.71 -16.25
C ASP A 59 -4.58 13.27 -17.59
N ALA A 60 -4.00 14.38 -18.09
CA ALA A 60 -4.31 14.96 -19.40
C ALA A 60 -3.47 14.34 -20.55
N LEU A 61 -2.37 13.69 -20.23
CA LEU A 61 -1.50 13.01 -21.20
C LEU A 61 -2.16 11.68 -21.62
N SER A 62 -2.49 11.50 -22.90
CA SER A 62 -3.13 10.27 -23.39
C SER A 62 -2.15 9.08 -23.36
N ASP A 63 -2.69 7.88 -23.13
CA ASP A 63 -1.94 6.59 -23.18
C ASP A 63 -1.76 6.08 -24.61
N GLU A 64 -2.33 6.76 -25.61
CA GLU A 64 -2.62 6.15 -26.92
C GLU A 64 -1.42 6.05 -27.88
N GLU A 65 -0.26 6.58 -27.54
CA GLU A 65 0.85 6.64 -28.51
C GLU A 65 1.90 5.51 -28.39
N ARG A 66 1.91 4.71 -27.31
CA ARG A 66 2.98 3.71 -27.06
C ARG A 66 2.43 2.39 -26.54
N ASP A 67 2.85 1.28 -27.15
CA ASP A 67 2.46 -0.08 -26.76
C ASP A 67 3.32 -0.63 -25.61
N HIS A 68 2.93 -1.78 -25.04
CA HIS A 68 3.68 -2.42 -23.96
C HIS A 68 5.08 -2.90 -24.39
N LYS A 69 5.29 -3.17 -25.70
CA LYS A 69 6.60 -3.60 -26.23
C LYS A 69 7.61 -2.48 -26.21
N TYR A 70 7.20 -1.26 -26.55
CA TYR A 70 8.03 -0.07 -26.44
C TYR A 70 8.56 0.09 -25.02
N TYR A 71 7.69 0.08 -24.01
CA TYR A 71 8.09 0.25 -22.62
C TYR A 71 8.99 -0.88 -22.11
N LEU A 72 8.76 -2.13 -22.54
CA LEU A 72 9.67 -3.24 -22.24
C LEU A 72 11.06 -3.03 -22.83
N SER A 73 11.14 -2.61 -24.09
CA SER A 73 12.42 -2.35 -24.76
C SER A 73 13.18 -1.20 -24.09
N GLU A 74 12.47 -0.14 -23.70
CA GLU A 74 13.05 1.01 -23.03
C GLU A 74 13.51 0.67 -21.61
N ALA A 75 12.74 -0.13 -20.88
CA ALA A 75 13.13 -0.64 -19.57
C ALA A 75 14.44 -1.45 -19.64
N ALA A 76 14.56 -2.33 -20.65
CA ALA A 76 15.75 -3.14 -20.87
C ALA A 76 16.97 -2.27 -21.24
N ARG A 77 16.77 -1.28 -22.11
CA ARG A 77 17.81 -0.31 -22.49
C ARG A 77 18.33 0.46 -21.27
N LEU A 78 17.44 0.99 -20.44
CA LEU A 78 17.78 1.72 -19.22
C LEU A 78 18.49 0.85 -18.18
N ARG A 79 18.02 -0.39 -18.00
CA ARG A 79 18.69 -1.37 -17.13
C ARG A 79 20.13 -1.63 -17.57
N THR A 80 20.33 -1.84 -18.88
CA THR A 80 21.67 -2.09 -19.45
C THR A 80 22.56 -0.85 -19.31
N ALA A 81 21.99 0.35 -19.47
CA ALA A 81 22.70 1.60 -19.23
C ALA A 81 23.14 1.73 -17.76
N ALA A 82 22.26 1.38 -16.81
CA ALA A 82 22.59 1.39 -15.38
C ALA A 82 23.74 0.41 -15.04
N GLU A 83 23.73 -0.78 -15.64
CA GLU A 83 24.80 -1.77 -15.45
C GLU A 83 26.18 -1.29 -15.94
N ARG A 84 26.21 -0.37 -16.89
CA ARG A 84 27.43 0.26 -17.43
C ARG A 84 27.82 1.56 -16.71
N GLU A 85 26.90 2.14 -15.96
CA GLU A 85 27.10 3.42 -15.27
C GLU A 85 28.06 3.24 -14.10
N GLN A 86 29.10 4.06 -14.00
CA GLN A 86 30.11 3.96 -12.94
C GLN A 86 29.69 4.70 -11.68
N GLU A 87 28.97 5.82 -11.85
CA GLU A 87 28.59 6.69 -10.76
C GLU A 87 27.37 6.11 -10.01
N PRO A 88 27.46 5.82 -8.70
CA PRO A 88 26.40 5.13 -7.97
C PRO A 88 25.04 5.83 -8.01
N LEU A 89 25.00 7.16 -7.93
CA LEU A 89 23.74 7.92 -7.94
C LEU A 89 23.07 7.85 -9.31
N ALA A 90 23.81 8.14 -10.39
CA ALA A 90 23.34 8.02 -11.76
C ALA A 90 22.85 6.61 -12.08
N ARG A 91 23.57 5.59 -11.59
CA ARG A 91 23.18 4.20 -11.72
C ARG A 91 21.81 3.92 -11.09
N VAL A 92 21.61 4.32 -9.82
CA VAL A 92 20.33 4.11 -9.12
C VAL A 92 19.20 4.89 -9.81
N MET A 93 19.47 6.11 -10.29
CA MET A 93 18.48 6.88 -11.06
C MET A 93 18.07 6.16 -12.36
N LEU A 94 19.03 5.59 -13.11
CA LEU A 94 18.73 4.82 -14.33
C LEU A 94 17.93 3.54 -14.03
N TYR A 95 18.27 2.84 -12.95
CA TYR A 95 17.48 1.70 -12.48
C TYR A 95 16.04 2.10 -12.13
N LEU A 96 15.86 3.23 -11.45
CA LEU A 96 14.53 3.74 -11.12
C LEU A 96 13.76 4.16 -12.38
N GLU A 97 14.40 4.79 -13.37
CA GLU A 97 13.77 5.08 -14.68
C GLU A 97 13.35 3.79 -15.42
N SER A 98 14.15 2.72 -15.34
CA SER A 98 13.80 1.39 -15.87
C SER A 98 12.57 0.82 -15.18
N VAL A 99 12.52 0.87 -13.84
CA VAL A 99 11.37 0.46 -13.03
C VAL A 99 10.08 1.19 -13.47
N LEU A 100 10.15 2.50 -13.69
CA LEU A 100 8.98 3.27 -14.15
C LEU A 100 8.49 2.82 -15.54
N CYS A 101 9.38 2.35 -16.42
CA CYS A 101 8.98 1.77 -17.70
C CYS A 101 8.24 0.45 -17.51
N PHE A 102 8.67 -0.42 -16.60
CA PHE A 102 7.92 -1.64 -16.26
C PHE A 102 6.54 -1.34 -15.63
N VAL A 103 6.43 -0.30 -14.81
CA VAL A 103 5.14 0.18 -14.28
C VAL A 103 4.20 0.56 -15.44
N LEU A 104 4.69 1.30 -16.43
CA LEU A 104 3.90 1.66 -17.61
C LEU A 104 3.55 0.44 -18.48
N THR A 105 4.48 -0.51 -18.65
CA THR A 105 4.20 -1.78 -19.33
C THR A 105 3.02 -2.49 -18.69
N GLY A 106 3.03 -2.65 -17.36
CA GLY A 106 1.93 -3.28 -16.64
C GLY A 106 0.62 -2.51 -16.82
N ARG A 107 0.68 -1.17 -16.82
CA ARG A 107 -0.51 -0.33 -17.03
C ARG A 107 -1.12 -0.51 -18.41
N VAL A 108 -0.29 -0.55 -19.47
CA VAL A 108 -0.76 -0.81 -20.84
C VAL A 108 -1.38 -2.20 -20.95
N LEU A 109 -0.77 -3.23 -20.34
CA LEU A 109 -1.34 -4.58 -20.29
C LEU A 109 -2.70 -4.62 -19.57
N GLU A 110 -2.90 -3.81 -18.52
CA GLU A 110 -4.21 -3.69 -17.87
C GLU A 110 -5.26 -3.06 -18.80
N LEU A 111 -4.87 -2.09 -19.64
CA LEU A 111 -5.76 -1.48 -20.63
C LEU A 111 -6.11 -2.46 -21.76
N GLU A 112 -5.18 -3.34 -22.11
CA GLU A 112 -5.38 -4.48 -23.02
C GLU A 112 -6.16 -5.64 -22.38
N LEU A 113 -6.62 -5.49 -21.12
CA LEU A 113 -7.35 -6.50 -20.33
C LEU A 113 -6.54 -7.76 -19.99
N ASP A 114 -5.21 -7.73 -20.20
CA ASP A 114 -4.29 -8.82 -19.85
C ASP A 114 -3.83 -8.72 -18.38
N THR A 115 -4.79 -8.94 -17.49
CA THR A 115 -4.62 -8.84 -16.04
C THR A 115 -3.54 -9.78 -15.52
N LYS A 116 -3.40 -10.97 -16.12
CA LYS A 116 -2.41 -11.98 -15.69
C LYS A 116 -0.98 -11.55 -16.00
N ARG A 117 -0.72 -11.02 -17.21
CA ARG A 117 0.61 -10.50 -17.57
C ARG A 117 0.91 -9.22 -16.81
N ALA A 118 -0.05 -8.31 -16.66
CA ALA A 118 0.12 -7.11 -15.84
C ALA A 118 0.52 -7.44 -14.39
N PHE A 119 -0.17 -8.39 -13.75
CA PHE A 119 0.16 -8.83 -12.39
C PHE A 119 1.56 -9.43 -12.28
N THR A 120 2.00 -10.16 -13.31
CA THR A 120 3.36 -10.72 -13.36
C THR A 120 4.40 -9.62 -13.50
N ILE A 121 4.20 -8.66 -14.40
CA ILE A 121 5.09 -7.49 -14.54
C ILE A 121 5.20 -6.73 -13.21
N TYR A 122 4.09 -6.47 -12.52
CA TYR A 122 4.13 -5.76 -11.23
C TYR A 122 4.89 -6.53 -10.15
N ARG A 123 4.65 -7.84 -10.04
CA ARG A 123 5.37 -8.69 -9.09
C ARG A 123 6.87 -8.73 -9.39
N GLU A 124 7.25 -8.93 -10.64
CA GLU A 124 8.66 -8.94 -11.06
C GLU A 124 9.32 -7.57 -10.87
N THR A 125 8.58 -6.49 -11.08
CA THR A 125 9.07 -5.12 -10.83
C THR A 125 9.38 -4.90 -9.35
N ILE A 126 8.53 -5.40 -8.44
CA ILE A 126 8.80 -5.33 -7.00
C ILE A 126 10.07 -6.11 -6.63
N GLU A 127 10.22 -7.34 -7.14
CA GLU A 127 11.43 -8.13 -6.91
C GLU A 127 12.68 -7.46 -7.51
N TYR A 128 12.53 -6.81 -8.66
CA TYR A 128 13.61 -6.05 -9.26
C TYR A 128 14.03 -4.85 -8.39
N ILE A 129 13.08 -4.10 -7.82
CA ILE A 129 13.36 -3.02 -6.87
C ILE A 129 14.13 -3.54 -5.64
N LYS A 130 13.70 -4.67 -5.07
CA LYS A 130 14.41 -5.32 -3.95
C LYS A 130 15.83 -5.70 -4.33
N SER A 131 16.03 -6.24 -5.54
CA SER A 131 17.36 -6.57 -6.05
C SER A 131 18.27 -5.35 -6.16
N ILE A 132 17.74 -4.19 -6.53
CA ILE A 132 18.49 -2.93 -6.58
C ILE A 132 18.90 -2.51 -5.16
N HIS A 133 17.98 -2.58 -4.18
CA HIS A 133 18.29 -2.25 -2.80
C HIS A 133 19.31 -3.21 -2.16
N SER A 134 19.35 -4.47 -2.60
CA SER A 134 20.33 -5.46 -2.12
C SER A 134 21.71 -5.36 -2.77
N MET A 135 21.93 -4.48 -3.75
CA MET A 135 23.24 -4.33 -4.39
C MET A 135 24.34 -3.96 -3.38
N PRO A 136 25.61 -4.30 -3.64
CA PRO A 136 26.73 -3.85 -2.79
C PRO A 136 26.71 -2.33 -2.57
N GLN A 137 26.98 -1.87 -1.34
CA GLN A 137 26.92 -0.44 -0.99
C GLN A 137 27.71 0.46 -1.94
N ARG A 138 28.88 0.03 -2.41
CA ARG A 138 29.70 0.76 -3.40
C ARG A 138 28.97 1.12 -4.71
N PHE A 139 27.84 0.47 -4.98
CA PHE A 139 27.02 0.68 -6.18
C PHE A 139 25.69 1.38 -5.90
N ARG A 140 25.33 1.59 -4.62
CA ARG A 140 24.04 2.15 -4.21
C ARG A 140 24.13 3.22 -3.12
N ALA A 141 25.33 3.55 -2.68
CA ALA A 141 25.58 4.52 -1.63
C ALA A 141 26.92 5.21 -1.91
N SER A 142 27.04 6.43 -1.40
CA SER A 142 28.29 7.18 -1.40
C SER A 142 28.64 7.51 0.05
N PRO A 143 29.93 7.40 0.46
CA PRO A 143 30.36 7.76 1.81
C PRO A 143 30.27 9.26 2.10
N HIS A 144 30.05 10.09 1.08
CA HIS A 144 29.85 11.54 1.25
C HIS A 144 28.45 11.83 1.80
N SER A 145 28.39 12.57 2.90
CA SER A 145 27.16 12.95 3.60
C SER A 145 26.16 13.69 2.71
N THR A 146 26.64 14.50 1.75
CA THR A 146 25.80 15.21 0.78
C THR A 146 24.95 14.25 -0.05
N PHE A 147 25.57 13.18 -0.57
CA PHE A 147 24.89 12.18 -1.39
C PHE A 147 24.01 11.23 -0.59
N SER A 148 24.28 11.05 0.71
CA SER A 148 23.44 10.24 1.60
C SER A 148 21.99 10.74 1.61
N SER A 149 21.79 12.07 1.63
CA SER A 149 20.45 12.67 1.51
C SER A 149 19.79 12.37 0.16
N THR A 150 20.57 12.36 -0.93
CA THR A 150 20.07 12.06 -2.28
C THR A 150 19.67 10.59 -2.43
N PHE A 151 20.46 9.66 -1.88
CA PHE A 151 20.07 8.25 -1.84
C PHE A 151 18.80 8.03 -1.01
N SER A 152 18.67 8.72 0.14
CA SER A 152 17.44 8.70 0.93
C SER A 152 16.23 9.20 0.13
N LYS A 153 16.38 10.27 -0.66
CA LYS A 153 15.35 10.77 -1.59
C LYS A 153 14.95 9.72 -2.64
N LEU A 154 15.91 8.99 -3.20
CA LEU A 154 15.65 7.90 -4.15
C LEU A 154 14.96 6.69 -3.48
N ASP A 155 15.35 6.35 -2.26
CA ASP A 155 14.72 5.28 -1.47
C ASP A 155 13.25 5.60 -1.20
N ILE A 156 12.93 6.86 -0.83
CA ILE A 156 11.55 7.31 -0.67
C ILE A 156 10.75 7.11 -1.96
N LEU A 157 11.28 7.54 -3.11
CA LEU A 157 10.61 7.38 -4.41
C LEU A 157 10.38 5.89 -4.72
N SER A 158 11.37 5.04 -4.46
CA SER A 158 11.28 3.58 -4.62
C SER A 158 10.18 2.97 -3.72
N LEU A 159 10.09 3.39 -2.46
CA LEU A 159 9.02 2.97 -1.54
C LEU A 159 7.64 3.37 -2.04
N ARG A 160 7.47 4.60 -2.59
CA ARG A 160 6.20 5.04 -3.19
C ARG A 160 5.80 4.17 -4.37
N VAL A 161 6.75 3.82 -5.24
CA VAL A 161 6.51 2.93 -6.38
C VAL A 161 6.04 1.56 -5.90
N GLN A 162 6.75 0.95 -4.94
CA GLN A 162 6.39 -0.36 -4.39
C GLN A 162 5.00 -0.33 -3.72
N ALA A 163 4.72 0.68 -2.89
CA ALA A 163 3.44 0.82 -2.22
C ALA A 163 2.26 0.87 -3.21
N LEU A 164 2.38 1.65 -4.28
CA LEU A 164 1.34 1.75 -5.30
C LEU A 164 1.22 0.47 -6.16
N LEU A 165 2.32 -0.23 -6.43
CA LEU A 165 2.29 -1.54 -7.09
C LEU A 165 1.54 -2.57 -6.25
N TYR A 166 1.87 -2.69 -4.96
CA TYR A 166 1.17 -3.60 -4.04
C TYR A 166 -0.32 -3.27 -3.92
N LEU A 167 -0.66 -1.98 -3.78
CA LEU A 167 -2.06 -1.56 -3.72
C LEU A 167 -2.80 -1.85 -5.02
N ARG A 168 -2.14 -1.69 -6.18
CA ARG A 168 -2.73 -2.05 -7.48
C ARG A 168 -2.98 -3.55 -7.56
N MET A 169 -2.02 -4.38 -7.19
CA MET A 169 -2.15 -5.83 -7.18
C MET A 169 -3.32 -6.29 -6.30
N PHE A 170 -3.54 -5.66 -5.14
CA PHE A 170 -4.74 -5.88 -4.33
C PHE A 170 -6.03 -5.48 -5.09
N LYS A 171 -6.05 -4.28 -5.67
CA LYS A 171 -7.23 -3.76 -6.40
C LYS A 171 -7.62 -4.60 -7.61
N MET A 172 -6.66 -5.24 -8.29
CA MET A 172 -6.92 -6.14 -9.42
C MET A 172 -7.78 -7.35 -9.05
N TYR A 173 -7.67 -7.84 -7.80
CA TYR A 173 -8.40 -9.00 -7.28
C TYR A 173 -9.49 -8.63 -6.27
N ASN A 174 -9.89 -7.37 -6.22
CA ASN A 174 -10.83 -6.87 -5.20
C ASN A 174 -12.22 -7.53 -5.32
N ARG A 175 -12.59 -8.03 -6.50
CA ARG A 175 -13.84 -8.78 -6.69
C ARG A 175 -13.75 -10.14 -6.00
N GLU A 176 -12.69 -10.89 -6.29
CA GLU A 176 -12.42 -12.20 -5.71
C GLU A 176 -12.27 -12.11 -4.19
N VAL A 177 -11.58 -11.07 -3.70
CA VAL A 177 -11.48 -10.79 -2.26
C VAL A 177 -12.87 -10.64 -1.62
N LYS A 178 -13.82 -9.95 -2.26
CA LYS A 178 -15.19 -9.84 -1.73
C LYS A 178 -15.92 -11.19 -1.71
N GLU A 179 -15.71 -12.01 -2.74
CA GLU A 179 -16.29 -13.35 -2.81
C GLU A 179 -15.72 -14.27 -1.71
N TYR A 180 -14.40 -14.27 -1.51
CA TYR A 180 -13.76 -15.03 -0.42
C TYR A 180 -14.17 -14.52 0.97
N ASN A 181 -14.29 -13.20 1.16
CA ASN A 181 -14.78 -12.65 2.42
C ASN A 181 -16.19 -13.14 2.73
N LYS A 182 -17.08 -13.20 1.73
CA LYS A 182 -18.44 -13.72 1.93
C LYS A 182 -18.42 -15.17 2.40
N ILE A 183 -17.61 -16.03 1.77
CA ILE A 183 -17.46 -17.44 2.16
C ILE A 183 -16.98 -17.56 3.61
N VAL A 184 -15.97 -16.77 3.99
CA VAL A 184 -15.43 -16.80 5.35
C VAL A 184 -16.45 -16.29 6.37
N GLN A 185 -17.19 -15.23 6.06
CA GLN A 185 -18.23 -14.71 6.95
C GLN A 185 -19.38 -15.72 7.13
N GLU A 186 -19.80 -16.40 6.07
CA GLU A 186 -20.84 -17.45 6.15
C GLU A 186 -20.35 -18.64 7.00
N TYR A 187 -19.10 -19.06 6.81
CA TYR A 187 -18.47 -20.09 7.63
C TYR A 187 -18.43 -19.69 9.11
N GLN A 188 -18.01 -18.47 9.43
CA GLN A 188 -17.92 -17.95 10.80
C GLN A 188 -19.28 -17.79 11.48
N GLN A 189 -20.34 -17.55 10.71
CA GLN A 189 -21.72 -17.42 11.22
C GLN A 189 -22.39 -18.76 11.47
N LYS A 190 -21.86 -19.87 10.92
CA LYS A 190 -22.38 -21.20 11.20
C LYS A 190 -21.99 -21.56 12.64
N PRO A 191 -22.92 -21.62 13.60
CA PRO A 191 -22.55 -21.84 14.99
C PRO A 191 -21.80 -23.17 15.11
N ALA A 192 -20.68 -23.16 15.83
CA ALA A 192 -19.98 -24.35 16.29
C ALA A 192 -20.82 -25.06 17.38
N CYS A 193 -22.06 -25.43 17.06
CA CYS A 193 -22.94 -26.21 17.91
C CYS A 193 -24.11 -26.74 17.06
N ALA A 194 -23.87 -27.83 16.36
CA ALA A 194 -24.93 -28.66 15.81
C ALA A 194 -24.52 -30.13 15.95
N GLU A 195 -24.12 -30.54 17.15
CA GLU A 195 -24.01 -31.95 17.58
C GLU A 195 -23.65 -32.01 19.08
N SER A 196 -24.52 -31.47 19.93
CA SER A 196 -24.52 -31.79 21.37
C SER A 196 -25.87 -32.42 21.72
N VAL A 197 -25.90 -33.74 21.53
CA VAL A 197 -26.72 -34.73 22.22
C VAL A 197 -27.50 -34.16 23.41
N SER A 198 -28.79 -33.92 23.21
CA SER A 198 -29.76 -33.76 24.31
C SER A 198 -30.65 -34.99 24.37
N SER A 199 -30.04 -36.16 24.56
CA SER A 199 -30.71 -37.34 25.09
C SER A 199 -30.45 -37.41 26.60
N VAL A 200 -31.37 -36.88 27.39
CA VAL A 200 -31.44 -37.17 28.83
C VAL A 200 -32.91 -37.28 29.24
N SER A 201 -33.45 -38.48 29.09
CA SER A 201 -34.58 -38.95 29.91
C SER A 201 -34.08 -39.12 31.35
N PRO A 202 -34.82 -38.68 32.38
CA PRO A 202 -34.40 -38.90 33.75
C PRO A 202 -35.21 -40.03 34.41
N LEU A 203 -34.50 -40.75 35.28
CA LEU A 203 -34.99 -41.52 36.44
C LEU A 203 -35.28 -43.03 36.25
N SER A 204 -34.32 -43.83 36.72
CA SER A 204 -34.49 -45.22 37.18
C SER A 204 -35.37 -45.30 38.45
N PRO A 205 -35.93 -46.46 38.80
CA PRO A 205 -35.23 -47.35 39.74
C PRO A 205 -35.34 -48.86 39.44
N THR A 206 -34.40 -49.60 40.04
CA THR A 206 -34.16 -51.07 40.13
C THR A 206 -35.40 -51.94 40.45
N PRO A 207 -35.42 -53.27 40.14
CA PRO A 207 -34.62 -54.30 40.85
C PRO A 207 -34.02 -55.45 39.99
N SER A 208 -32.93 -56.05 40.47
CA SER A 208 -32.37 -57.33 40.00
C SER A 208 -33.25 -58.53 40.41
N PRO A 209 -33.10 -59.74 39.82
CA PRO A 209 -32.08 -60.68 40.31
C PRO A 209 -31.47 -61.68 39.30
N ALA A 210 -30.38 -62.31 39.76
CA ALA A 210 -29.91 -63.68 39.49
C ALA A 210 -29.27 -64.07 38.15
N GLY A 211 -28.01 -64.53 38.25
CA GLY A 211 -27.69 -65.90 37.85
C GLY A 211 -26.77 -66.09 36.64
N SER A 212 -25.59 -66.63 36.93
CA SER A 212 -24.87 -67.68 36.15
C SER A 212 -23.46 -67.31 35.72
N ALA A 213 -22.55 -68.14 36.22
CA ALA A 213 -21.12 -68.22 35.98
C ALA A 213 -20.80 -68.59 34.52
N GLY A 214 -19.60 -68.22 34.05
CA GLY A 214 -19.06 -68.81 32.82
C GLY A 214 -17.85 -68.15 32.21
N SER A 215 -16.67 -68.59 32.66
CA SER A 215 -15.46 -68.84 31.84
C SER A 215 -14.57 -67.69 31.35
N ALA A 216 -13.28 -67.96 31.57
CA ALA A 216 -12.11 -67.21 31.16
C ALA A 216 -11.90 -67.19 29.63
N GLY A 217 -11.23 -66.14 29.17
CA GLY A 217 -10.66 -66.00 27.84
C GLY A 217 -9.69 -64.82 27.81
N SER A 218 -8.41 -65.10 28.07
CA SER A 218 -7.29 -64.18 28.06
C SER A 218 -6.87 -63.81 26.63
N ALA A 219 -6.53 -62.53 26.39
CA ALA A 219 -5.40 -62.02 25.58
C ALA A 219 -5.75 -60.71 24.83
N GLY A 220 -4.99 -59.64 25.08
CA GLY A 220 -5.06 -58.39 24.33
C GLY A 220 -4.58 -57.17 25.12
N SER A 221 -3.25 -57.03 25.20
CA SER A 221 -2.46 -56.09 25.99
C SER A 221 -2.94 -54.64 26.17
N ALA A 222 -2.63 -54.16 27.38
CA ALA A 222 -2.74 -52.82 27.90
C ALA A 222 -2.18 -51.70 26.99
N GLY A 223 -2.95 -50.61 26.92
CA GLY A 223 -2.54 -49.29 26.45
C GLY A 223 -3.16 -48.22 27.34
N SER A 224 -2.60 -48.08 28.53
CA SER A 224 -2.64 -46.92 29.44
C SER A 224 -3.90 -46.05 29.46
N GLY A 225 -4.70 -46.23 30.50
CA GLY A 225 -5.38 -45.09 31.10
C GLY A 225 -4.34 -44.07 31.56
N SER A 226 -4.45 -42.85 31.05
CA SER A 226 -3.86 -41.67 31.68
C SER A 226 -4.97 -40.63 31.77
N ALA A 227 -5.49 -40.48 32.99
CA ALA A 227 -6.17 -39.26 33.38
C ALA A 227 -5.15 -38.12 33.29
N SER A 228 -5.22 -37.37 32.21
CA SER A 228 -4.43 -36.16 32.00
C SER A 228 -5.38 -35.04 31.62
N SER A 229 -5.61 -34.16 32.60
CA SER A 229 -5.71 -32.71 32.45
C SER A 229 -6.49 -32.18 31.24
N GLY A 230 -7.70 -31.66 31.48
CA GLY A 230 -8.00 -30.23 31.32
C GLY A 230 -7.67 -29.46 30.02
N TYR A 231 -7.28 -30.10 28.91
CA TYR A 231 -7.19 -29.44 27.61
C TYR A 231 -8.24 -30.04 26.69
N CYS A 232 -9.37 -29.35 26.56
CA CYS A 232 -10.19 -29.50 25.35
C CYS A 232 -9.25 -29.32 24.16
N SER A 233 -9.00 -30.39 23.39
CA SER A 233 -8.47 -30.24 22.05
C SER A 233 -9.55 -29.52 21.24
N LEU A 234 -9.50 -28.19 21.29
CA LEU A 234 -10.39 -27.28 20.58
C LEU A 234 -10.00 -27.24 19.09
N ALA A 235 -9.73 -28.40 18.50
CA ALA A 235 -9.42 -28.54 17.09
C ALA A 235 -10.73 -28.46 16.31
N HIS A 236 -11.13 -27.24 15.95
CA HIS A 236 -12.25 -27.04 15.05
C HIS A 236 -11.86 -27.41 13.62
N ALA A 237 -12.52 -28.42 13.05
CA ALA A 237 -12.32 -28.80 11.66
C ALA A 237 -12.90 -27.72 10.73
N VAL A 238 -12.05 -27.14 9.87
CA VAL A 238 -12.45 -26.12 8.89
C VAL A 238 -12.79 -26.81 7.56
N PRO A 239 -13.99 -26.59 6.97
CA PRO A 239 -14.30 -27.08 5.63
C PRO A 239 -13.30 -26.60 4.58
N ALA A 240 -12.94 -27.46 3.62
CA ALA A 240 -11.89 -27.18 2.65
C ALA A 240 -12.10 -25.87 1.84
N HIS A 241 -13.33 -25.55 1.48
CA HIS A 241 -13.65 -24.32 0.74
C HIS A 241 -13.45 -23.05 1.60
N ALA A 242 -13.78 -23.11 2.89
CA ALA A 242 -13.56 -22.02 3.84
C ALA A 242 -12.07 -21.84 4.14
N HIS A 243 -11.34 -22.95 4.33
CA HIS A 243 -9.89 -22.93 4.49
C HIS A 243 -9.20 -22.32 3.25
N HIS A 244 -9.60 -22.72 2.04
CA HIS A 244 -9.07 -22.12 0.82
C HIS A 244 -9.36 -20.62 0.73
N ALA A 245 -10.58 -20.19 1.03
CA ALA A 245 -10.94 -18.78 1.05
C ALA A 245 -10.09 -17.98 2.06
N LEU A 246 -9.85 -18.53 3.25
CA LEU A 246 -8.94 -17.93 4.24
C LEU A 246 -7.52 -17.76 3.69
N LEU A 247 -6.94 -18.78 3.05
CA LEU A 247 -5.62 -18.67 2.43
C LEU A 247 -5.55 -17.58 1.36
N GLN A 248 -6.59 -17.48 0.51
CA GLN A 248 -6.66 -16.43 -0.51
C GLN A 248 -6.79 -15.04 0.11
N LEU A 249 -7.64 -14.87 1.13
CA LEU A 249 -7.76 -13.60 1.85
C LEU A 249 -6.43 -13.18 2.48
N THR A 250 -5.73 -14.09 3.17
CA THR A 250 -4.41 -13.81 3.74
C THR A 250 -3.42 -13.35 2.68
N LYS A 251 -3.40 -14.02 1.52
CA LYS A 251 -2.56 -13.62 0.38
C LYS A 251 -2.87 -12.20 -0.09
N TYR A 252 -4.13 -11.87 -0.35
CA TYR A 252 -4.49 -10.55 -0.90
C TYR A 252 -4.41 -9.43 0.14
N TYR A 253 -4.79 -9.68 1.39
CA TYR A 253 -4.64 -8.70 2.46
C TYR A 253 -3.19 -8.41 2.80
N THR A 254 -2.27 -9.37 2.61
CA THR A 254 -0.83 -9.10 2.69
C THR A 254 -0.42 -7.99 1.71
N PHE A 255 -0.93 -7.98 0.47
CA PHE A 255 -0.64 -6.89 -0.47
C PHE A 255 -1.14 -5.53 0.02
N LEU A 256 -2.36 -5.49 0.57
CA LEU A 256 -2.92 -4.25 1.13
C LEU A 256 -2.10 -3.76 2.34
N TYR A 257 -1.79 -4.66 3.27
CA TYR A 257 -0.99 -4.36 4.45
C TYR A 257 0.39 -3.81 4.08
N VAL A 258 1.12 -4.52 3.22
CA VAL A 258 2.46 -4.10 2.77
C VAL A 258 2.41 -2.78 2.00
N ALA A 259 1.37 -2.53 1.21
CA ALA A 259 1.21 -1.25 0.52
C ALA A 259 1.13 -0.07 1.49
N HIS A 260 0.35 -0.21 2.57
CA HIS A 260 0.22 0.84 3.59
C HIS A 260 1.49 1.00 4.42
N ASP A 261 2.11 -0.10 4.84
CA ASP A 261 3.37 -0.08 5.60
C ASP A 261 4.50 0.63 4.84
N LEU A 262 4.72 0.26 3.57
CA LEU A 262 5.72 0.93 2.72
C LEU A 262 5.40 2.41 2.48
N TRP A 263 4.11 2.77 2.38
CA TRP A 263 3.70 4.16 2.22
C TRP A 263 3.97 4.99 3.48
N GLU A 264 3.70 4.44 4.66
CA GLU A 264 3.98 5.07 5.94
C GLU A 264 5.48 5.23 6.17
N GLN A 265 6.29 4.23 5.82
CA GLN A 265 7.75 4.34 5.83
C GLN A 265 8.26 5.46 4.91
N ALA A 266 7.70 5.57 3.71
CA ALA A 266 8.03 6.65 2.78
C ALA A 266 7.62 8.03 3.34
N ASP A 267 6.44 8.14 3.96
CA ASP A 267 5.97 9.36 4.62
C ASP A 267 6.89 9.80 5.76
N ALA A 268 7.31 8.85 6.61
CA ALA A 268 8.20 9.13 7.73
C ALA A 268 9.54 9.70 7.25
N LEU A 269 10.14 9.08 6.24
CA LEU A 269 11.40 9.54 5.65
C LEU A 269 11.25 10.87 4.90
N CYS A 270 10.14 11.07 4.19
CA CYS A 270 9.85 12.30 3.45
C CYS A 270 9.70 13.52 4.39
N ARG A 271 9.21 13.32 5.62
CA ARG A 271 9.06 14.39 6.61
C ARG A 271 10.39 14.83 7.24
N LEU A 272 11.49 14.10 7.04
CA LEU A 272 12.80 14.51 7.53
C LEU A 272 13.29 15.76 6.78
N ARG A 273 13.79 16.76 7.51
CA ARG A 273 14.22 18.07 6.95
C ARG A 273 15.16 17.97 5.73
N PRO A 274 16.13 17.05 5.66
CA PRO A 274 17.01 16.92 4.49
C PRO A 274 16.31 16.51 3.19
N ASN A 275 15.09 15.97 3.29
CA ASN A 275 14.35 15.38 2.17
C ASN A 275 13.24 16.30 1.65
N GLN A 276 12.71 17.19 2.50
CA GLN A 276 11.50 17.98 2.23
C GLN A 276 11.62 18.89 1.01
N ASP A 277 12.79 19.47 0.76
CA ASP A 277 13.06 20.41 -0.32
C ASP A 277 12.69 19.83 -1.70
N LEU A 278 13.12 18.59 -1.96
CA LEU A 278 12.82 17.89 -3.20
C LEU A 278 11.31 17.67 -3.35
N PHE A 279 10.68 17.08 -2.34
CA PHE A 279 9.27 16.70 -2.43
C PHE A 279 8.34 17.92 -2.49
N ILE A 280 8.67 19.02 -1.80
CA ILE A 280 7.95 20.29 -1.96
C ILE A 280 8.06 20.81 -3.40
N ALA A 281 9.26 20.76 -3.99
CA ALA A 281 9.46 21.21 -5.37
C ALA A 281 8.69 20.34 -6.38
N VAL A 282 8.66 19.02 -6.18
CA VAL A 282 7.92 18.10 -7.04
C VAL A 282 6.41 18.27 -6.86
N ASP A 283 5.93 18.36 -5.62
CA ASP A 283 4.51 18.58 -5.29
C ASP A 283 3.98 19.86 -5.92
N ARG A 284 4.78 20.95 -5.95
CA ARG A 284 4.42 22.22 -6.60
C ARG A 284 4.26 22.13 -8.11
N LYS A 285 4.84 21.13 -8.77
CA LYS A 285 4.74 20.95 -10.23
C LYS A 285 3.72 19.89 -10.60
N CYS A 286 3.75 18.75 -9.91
CA CYS A 286 2.98 17.56 -10.28
C CYS A 286 1.66 17.43 -9.49
N GLY A 287 1.55 18.11 -8.35
CA GLY A 287 0.58 17.78 -7.31
C GLY A 287 1.15 16.75 -6.32
N PRO A 288 0.61 16.71 -5.08
CA PRO A 288 1.07 15.77 -4.08
C PRO A 288 0.72 14.33 -4.47
N LEU A 289 1.68 13.43 -4.32
CA LEU A 289 1.44 12.01 -4.54
C LEU A 289 0.63 11.41 -3.38
N THR A 290 -0.41 10.63 -3.69
CA THR A 290 -1.26 9.95 -2.70
C THR A 290 -1.38 8.46 -3.03
N LEU A 291 -1.89 7.65 -2.09
CA LEU A 291 -2.24 6.24 -2.34
C LEU A 291 -3.30 6.06 -3.44
N PHE A 292 -4.00 7.12 -3.81
CA PHE A 292 -5.02 7.10 -4.86
C PHE A 292 -4.49 7.59 -6.21
N SER A 293 -3.24 8.05 -6.27
CA SER A 293 -2.62 8.52 -7.50
C SER A 293 -2.59 7.44 -8.58
N THR A 294 -2.77 7.85 -9.83
CA THR A 294 -2.64 6.98 -10.99
C THR A 294 -1.17 6.60 -11.21
N PHE A 295 -0.90 5.51 -11.92
CA PHE A 295 0.49 5.18 -12.31
C PHE A 295 1.11 6.25 -13.22
N ARG A 296 0.30 7.00 -13.98
CA ARG A 296 0.79 8.14 -14.77
C ARG A 296 1.30 9.24 -13.87
N HIS A 297 0.51 9.61 -12.87
CA HIS A 297 0.92 10.60 -11.88
C HIS A 297 2.18 10.14 -11.15
N LEU A 298 2.24 8.89 -10.69
CA LEU A 298 3.46 8.32 -10.09
C LEU A 298 4.67 8.46 -11.00
N VAL A 299 4.57 8.03 -12.26
CA VAL A 299 5.69 8.04 -13.20
C VAL A 299 6.16 9.47 -13.49
N GLN A 300 5.23 10.41 -13.69
CA GLN A 300 5.58 11.81 -13.88
C GLN A 300 6.22 12.42 -12.64
N TYR A 301 5.67 12.13 -11.46
CA TYR A 301 6.18 12.59 -10.17
C TYR A 301 7.64 12.14 -9.96
N VAL A 302 7.90 10.84 -10.14
CA VAL A 302 9.24 10.26 -9.94
C VAL A 302 10.22 10.72 -11.03
N ARG A 303 9.82 10.78 -12.30
CA ARG A 303 10.69 11.32 -13.37
C ARG A 303 11.05 12.79 -13.13
N HIS A 304 10.09 13.59 -12.65
CA HIS A 304 10.38 14.97 -12.33
C HIS A 304 11.34 15.09 -11.14
N ALA A 305 11.16 14.29 -10.09
CA ALA A 305 12.09 14.21 -8.98
C ALA A 305 13.51 13.84 -9.44
N ILE A 306 13.64 12.81 -10.28
CA ILE A 306 14.93 12.40 -10.87
C ILE A 306 15.54 13.53 -11.69
N ALA A 307 14.76 14.27 -12.48
CA ALA A 307 15.26 15.41 -13.24
C ALA A 307 15.81 16.52 -12.34
N LEU A 308 15.13 16.83 -11.23
CA LEU A 308 15.63 17.79 -10.24
C LEU A 308 16.93 17.32 -9.60
N LEU A 309 17.02 16.04 -9.23
CA LEU A 309 18.22 15.43 -8.67
C LEU A 309 19.41 15.45 -9.66
N LYS A 310 19.15 15.27 -10.97
CA LYS A 310 20.16 15.39 -12.03
C LYS A 310 20.65 16.83 -12.21
N SER A 311 19.78 17.82 -11.99
CA SER A 311 20.11 19.25 -12.12
C SER A 311 20.68 19.90 -10.86
N ALA A 312 20.62 19.21 -9.72
CA ALA A 312 21.15 19.74 -8.46
C ALA A 312 22.67 19.92 -8.58
N PRO A 313 23.23 21.06 -8.12
CA PRO A 313 24.66 21.29 -8.14
C PRO A 313 25.39 20.19 -7.37
N ARG A 314 26.39 19.59 -8.01
CA ARG A 314 27.31 18.63 -7.39
C ARG A 314 28.38 19.44 -6.67
N GLU A 315 28.11 19.83 -5.43
CA GLU A 315 29.12 20.44 -4.54
C GLU A 315 30.02 19.37 -3.91
#